data_AF-A0A8S3BUY4-F1
#
_entry.id   AF-A0A8S3BUY4-F1
#
_cell.length_a   1.000
_cell.length_b   1.000
_cell.length_c   1.000
_cell.angle_alpha   90.00
_cell.angle_beta   90.00
_cell.angle_gamma   90.00
#
_symmetry.space_group_name_H-M   'P 1'
#
loop_
_entity.id
_entity.type
_entity.pdbx_description
1 polymer ?
#
loop_
_entity_poly.entity_id
_entity_poly.type
_entity_poly.pdbx_seq_one_letter_code
_entity_poly.pdbx_strand_id
1 'polypeptide(L)' 'MDGGGSFNRKAACEALGGIGEKAATPEVIDALIHAMGDEDDSIRTSACITLRNIGEKAATPEVIAALVHAMEDEYEI' A
#
# COMPACT_ATOMS: atom_id res chain seq x y z
N MET A 1 -6.15 -12.49 19.29
CA MET A 1 -5.62 -11.13 19.44
C MET A 1 -4.31 -11.08 18.65
N ASP A 2 -4.40 -10.97 17.33
CA ASP A 2 -3.24 -10.87 16.43
C ASP A 2 -2.87 -9.41 16.15
N GLY A 3 -3.07 -8.55 17.16
CA GLY A 3 -2.92 -7.10 17.03
C GLY A 3 -1.46 -6.65 16.82
N GLY A 4 -0.47 -7.49 17.12
CA GLY A 4 0.95 -7.12 17.01
C GLY A 4 1.48 -7.04 15.57
N GLY A 5 0.89 -7.79 14.63
CA GLY A 5 1.34 -7.83 13.24
C GLY A 5 0.94 -6.59 12.45
N SER A 6 -0.29 -6.10 12.64
CA SER A 6 -0.82 -4.93 11.94
C SER A 6 -0.01 -3.65 12.24
N PHE A 7 0.32 -3.38 13.51
CA PHE A 7 1.12 -2.20 13.85
C PHE A 7 2.46 -2.15 13.12
N ASN A 8 3.14 -3.30 12.97
CA ASN A 8 4.42 -3.37 12.28
C ASN A 8 4.28 -3.13 10.77
N ARG A 9 3.22 -3.67 10.14
CA ARG A 9 2.95 -3.45 8.71
C ARG A 9 2.61 -1.98 8.42
N LYS A 10 1.82 -1.36 9.29
CA LYS A 10 1.49 0.07 9.20
C LYS A 10 2.75 0.93 9.28
N ALA A 11 3.57 0.72 10.31
CA ALA A 11 4.79 1.48 10.52
C ALA A 11 5.78 1.31 9.35
N ALA A 12 5.87 0.11 8.77
CA ALA A 12 6.68 -0.13 7.58
C ALA A 12 6.16 0.67 6.36
N CYS A 13 4.85 0.69 6.11
CA CYS A 13 4.26 1.50 5.04
C CYS A 13 4.57 2.99 5.23
N GLU A 14 4.36 3.51 6.44
CA GLU A 14 4.64 4.92 6.76
C GLU A 14 6.12 5.27 6.55
N ALA A 15 7.03 4.39 6.98
CA ALA A 15 8.47 4.58 6.78
C ALA A 15 8.84 4.61 5.29
N LEU A 16 8.30 3.69 4.49
CA LEU A 16 8.51 3.66 3.04
C LEU A 16 7.96 4.94 2.37
N GLY A 17 6.81 5.43 2.83
CA GLY A 17 6.23 6.67 2.33
C GLY A 17 7.09 7.89 2.66
N GLY A 18 7.73 7.90 3.83
CA GLY A 18 8.68 8.95 4.23
C GLY A 18 9.99 8.92 3.44
N ILE A 19 10.40 7.76 2.90
CA ILE A 19 11.55 7.64 1.99
C ILE A 19 11.21 8.23 0.61
N GLY A 20 9.94 8.19 0.21
CA GLY A 20 9.44 8.76 -1.05
C GLY A 20 9.94 7.99 -2.28
N GLU A 21 10.22 8.70 -3.38
CA GLU A 21 10.64 8.11 -4.66
C GLU A 21 11.81 7.12 -4.58
N LYS A 22 12.69 7.23 -3.57
CA LYS A 22 13.83 6.32 -3.38
C LYS A 22 13.39 4.90 -2.96
N ALA A 23 12.18 4.77 -2.42
CA ALA A 23 11.59 3.48 -2.06
C ALA A 23 10.90 2.80 -3.26
N ALA A 24 10.86 3.42 -4.44
CA ALA A 24 10.25 2.83 -5.64
C ALA A 24 11.10 1.69 -6.22
N THR A 25 11.18 0.57 -5.51
CA THR A 25 11.74 -0.68 -6.03
C THR A 25 10.62 -1.66 -6.34
N PRO A 26 10.81 -2.61 -7.27
CA PRO A 26 9.79 -3.63 -7.58
C PRO A 26 9.28 -4.36 -6.35
N GLU A 27 10.17 -4.72 -5.41
CA GLU A 27 9.81 -5.45 -4.20
C GLU A 27 8.93 -4.62 -3.26
N VAL A 28 9.19 -3.31 -3.16
CA VAL A 28 8.36 -2.39 -2.37
C VAL A 28 7.00 -2.20 -3.02
N ILE A 29 6.97 -2.03 -4.34
CA ILE A 29 5.73 -1.88 -5.11
C ILE A 29 4.85 -3.13 -4.94
N ASP A 30 5.41 -4.33 -5.10
CA ASP A 30 4.69 -5.60 -4.95
C ASP A 30 4.15 -5.77 -3.53
N ALA A 31 4.96 -5.44 -2.52
CA ALA A 31 4.54 -5.50 -1.13
C ALA A 31 3.40 -4.53 -0.82
N LEU A 32 3.44 -3.32 -1.39
CA LEU A 32 2.38 -2.33 -1.22
C LEU A 32 1.09 -2.75 -1.93
N ILE A 33 1.19 -3.32 -3.13
CA ILE A 33 0.03 -3.88 -3.84
C ILE A 33 -0.62 -4.99 -3.00
N HIS A 34 0.17 -5.89 -2.41
CA HIS A 34 -0.35 -6.92 -1.51
C HIS A 34 -1.01 -6.33 -0.26
N ALA A 35 -0.42 -5.28 0.32
CA ALA A 35 -0.97 -4.59 1.49
C ALA A 35 -2.29 -3.84 1.19
N MET A 36 -2.59 -3.52 -0.07
CA MET A 36 -3.92 -3.00 -0.45
C MET A 36 -5.02 -4.06 -0.35
N GLY A 37 -4.69 -5.34 -0.31
CA GLY A 37 -5.63 -6.45 -0.06
C GLY A 37 -5.65 -6.93 1.39
N ASP A 38 -5.04 -6.20 2.33
CA ASP A 38 -4.99 -6.59 3.74
C ASP A 38 -6.38 -6.49 4.39
N GLU A 39 -6.69 -7.42 5.31
CA GLU A 39 -7.95 -7.43 6.05
C GLU A 39 -8.12 -6.17 6.91
N ASP A 40 -7.02 -5.55 7.34
CA ASP A 40 -7.04 -4.32 8.15
C ASP A 40 -7.13 -3.07 7.27
N ASP A 41 -8.26 -2.36 7.36
CA ASP A 41 -8.55 -1.10 6.66
C ASP A 41 -7.43 -0.05 6.84
N SER A 42 -6.78 -0.03 8.01
CA SER A 42 -5.67 0.88 8.29
C SER A 42 -4.47 0.57 7.41
N ILE A 43 -4.20 -0.72 7.17
CA ILE A 43 -3.11 -1.17 6.32
C ILE A 43 -3.41 -0.88 4.85
N ARG A 44 -4.64 -1.17 4.40
CA ARG A 44 -5.07 -0.82 3.03
C ARG A 44 -4.90 0.68 2.77
N THR A 45 -5.37 1.50 3.71
CA THR A 45 -5.25 2.96 3.62
C THR A 45 -3.79 3.42 3.62
N SER A 46 -2.96 2.86 4.51
CA SER A 46 -1.53 3.18 4.57
C SER A 46 -0.80 2.81 3.28
N ALA A 47 -1.11 1.67 2.65
CA ALA A 47 -0.50 1.26 1.39
C ALA A 47 -0.78 2.28 0.26
N CYS A 48 -2.03 2.71 0.11
CA CYS A 48 -2.41 3.74 -0.87
C CYS A 48 -1.71 5.09 -0.60
N ILE A 49 -1.64 5.51 0.66
CA ILE A 49 -0.93 6.74 1.06
C ILE A 49 0.56 6.62 0.74
N THR A 50 1.17 5.46 0.99
CA THR A 50 2.58 5.22 0.71
C THR A 50 2.86 5.26 -0.78
N LEU A 51 2.04 4.60 -1.62
CA LEU A 51 2.16 4.68 -3.08
C LEU A 51 2.08 6.13 -3.59
N ARG A 52 1.14 6.92 -3.05
CA ARG A 52 1.04 8.36 -3.34
C ARG A 52 2.31 9.12 -2.94
N ASN A 53 2.87 8.83 -1.76
CA ASN A 53 4.06 9.51 -1.26
C ASN A 53 5.35 9.10 -2.00
N ILE A 54 5.41 7.87 -2.53
CA ILE A 54 6.48 7.44 -3.43
C ILE A 54 6.44 8.25 -4.73
N GLY A 55 5.26 8.68 -5.18
CA GLY A 55 5.11 9.59 -6.31
C GLY A 55 5.18 8.91 -7.68
N GLU A 56 5.59 9.64 -8.71
CA GLU A 56 5.54 9.19 -10.12
C GLU A 56 6.30 7.89 -10.38
N LYS A 57 7.34 7.59 -9.59
CA LYS A 57 8.08 6.33 -9.74
C LYS A 57 7.28 5.08 -9.36
N ALA A 58 6.22 5.24 -8.56
CA ALA A 58 5.28 4.16 -8.29
C ALA A 58 4.16 4.05 -9.33
N ALA A 59 4.05 4.97 -10.29
CA ALA A 59 2.98 4.97 -11.30
C ALA A 59 3.23 3.95 -12.42
N THR A 60 3.45 2.68 -12.05
CA THR A 60 3.54 1.58 -13.01
C THR A 60 2.14 1.12 -13.41
N PRO A 61 1.97 0.48 -14.59
CA PRO A 61 0.68 -0.07 -15.00
C PRO A 61 0.05 -1.01 -13.97
N GLU A 62 0.88 -1.79 -13.27
CA GLU A 62 0.45 -2.71 -12.21
C GLU A 62 -0.15 -1.96 -11.02
N VAL A 63 0.51 -0.90 -10.55
CA VAL A 63 0.00 -0.06 -9.46
C VAL A 63 -1.29 0.65 -9.86
N ILE A 64 -1.36 1.17 -11.08
CA ILE A 64 -2.57 1.84 -11.58
C ILE A 64 -3.72 0.84 -11.64
N ALA A 65 -3.50 -0.36 -12.20
CA ALA A 65 -4.52 -1.41 -12.25
C ALA A 65 -4.97 -1.83 -10.84
N ALA A 66 -4.04 -2.00 -9.91
CA ALA A 66 -4.34 -2.39 -8.54
C ALA A 66 -5.12 -1.29 -7.80
N LEU A 67 -4.80 -0.01 -8.00
CA LEU A 67 -5.55 1.11 -7.43
C LEU A 67 -6.96 1.21 -8.02
N VAL A 68 -7.12 1.00 -9.33
CA VAL A 68 -8.44 0.96 -9.99
C VAL A 68 -9.26 -0.20 -9.42
N HIS A 69 -8.67 -1.38 -9.29
CA HIS A 69 -9.36 -2.53 -8.72
C HIS A 69 -9.79 -2.28 -7.27
N ALA A 70 -8.94 -1.65 -6.45
CA ALA A 70 -9.27 -1.28 -5.08
C ALA A 70 -10.42 -0.25 -4.99
N MET A 71 -10.74 0.49 -6.06
CA MET A 71 -11.93 1.34 -6.13
C MET A 71 -13.20 0.56 -6.52
N GLU A 72 -13.04 -0.55 -7.24
CA GLU A 72 -14.12 -1.44 -7.67
C GLU A 72 -14.51 -2.47 -6.62
N ASP A 73 -13.65 -2.68 -5.61
CA ASP A 73 -13.94 -3.52 -4.45
C ASP A 73 -15.07 -2.85 -3.64
N GLU A 74 -16.30 -3.15 -4.07
CA GLU A 74 -17.52 -2.78 -3.36
C GLU A 74 -17.43 -3.39 -1.96
N TYR A 75 -17.43 -2.50 -0.97
CA TYR A 75 -17.75 -2.75 0.43
C TYR A 75 -18.78 -3.91 0.55
N GLU A 76 -18.33 -5.14 0.80
CA GLU A 76 -19.22 -6.21 1.23
C GLU A 76 -19.79 -5.79 2.59
N ILE A 77 -21.05 -5.36 2.58
CA ILE A 77 -21.88 -5.00 3.73
C ILE A 77 -22.35 -6.22 4.52
#